data_AF-A0A3E2NM31-F1
#
_entry.id   AF-A0A3E2NM31-F1
#
_cell.length_a   1.000
_cell.length_b   1.000
_cell.length_c   1.000
_cell.angle_alpha   90.00
_cell.angle_beta   90.00
_cell.angle_gamma   90.00
#
_symmetry.space_group_name_H-M   'P 1'
#
loop_
_entity.id
_entity.type
_entity.pdbx_description
1 polymer ?
#
loop_
_entity_poly.entity_id
_entity_poly.type
_entity_poly.pdbx_seq_one_letter_code
_entity_poly.pdbx_strand_id
1 'polypeptide(L)'
;MGKQHDKQQAFINKNADERSLTTYFGQFDVTHKQRTNRLLHFICVPLMVFGILTLTWAFPFPQIGFLKAYNGYFNWASFVIAFWVYYVLKQSPLLSYIMLFIMFAFSYLVMQLQNWDKSGGLPLIWTGTIIIALAALGQYLGSIKEGRASWQVDKKLFLIAPLWVLHQLLSRLGVNKY
;
A
#
# COMPACT_ATOMS: atom_id res chain seq x y z
N MET A 1 16.80 -13.41 -22.44
CA MET A 1 15.94 -13.28 -21.24
C MET A 1 16.46 -14.01 -19.99
N GLY A 2 17.10 -15.20 -20.08
CA GLY A 2 17.58 -15.94 -18.89
C GLY A 2 18.57 -15.20 -17.98
N LYS A 3 19.67 -14.66 -18.53
CA LYS A 3 20.75 -14.02 -17.74
C LYS A 3 20.31 -12.83 -16.88
N GLN A 4 19.25 -12.12 -17.23
CA GLN A 4 18.76 -10.96 -16.47
C GLN A 4 17.87 -11.39 -15.29
N HIS A 5 17.07 -12.45 -15.49
CA HIS A 5 16.33 -13.11 -14.42
C HIS A 5 17.27 -13.69 -13.36
N ASP A 6 18.37 -14.32 -13.79
CA ASP A 6 19.36 -14.92 -12.87
C ASP A 6 20.03 -13.86 -11.99
N LYS A 7 20.33 -12.68 -12.56
CA LYS A 7 20.91 -11.56 -11.81
C LYS A 7 19.96 -10.94 -10.80
N GLN A 8 18.67 -10.79 -11.15
CA GLN A 8 17.66 -10.30 -10.20
C GLN A 8 17.51 -11.27 -9.02
N GLN A 9 17.39 -12.56 -9.31
CA GLN A 9 17.23 -13.58 -8.28
C GLN A 9 18.47 -13.69 -7.38
N ALA A 10 19.68 -13.57 -7.96
CA ALA A 10 20.92 -13.53 -7.20
C ALA A 10 20.97 -12.33 -6.24
N PHE A 11 20.57 -11.13 -6.68
CA PHE A 11 20.48 -9.95 -5.80
C PHE A 11 19.48 -10.15 -4.65
N ILE A 12 18.27 -10.66 -4.96
CA ILE A 12 17.24 -10.91 -3.95
C ILE A 12 17.73 -11.93 -2.92
N ASN A 13 18.32 -13.04 -3.38
CA ASN A 13 18.78 -14.10 -2.49
C ASN A 13 19.96 -13.65 -1.63
N LYS A 14 20.90 -12.87 -2.19
CA LYS A 14 22.07 -12.36 -1.46
C LYS A 14 21.67 -11.46 -0.28
N ASN A 15 20.60 -10.69 -0.42
CA ASN A 15 20.17 -9.71 0.58
C ASN A 15 18.86 -10.13 1.28
N ALA A 16 18.54 -11.43 1.30
CA ALA A 16 17.26 -11.91 1.82
C ALA A 16 17.09 -11.67 3.33
N ASP A 17 18.20 -11.70 4.08
CA ASP A 17 18.19 -11.57 5.54
C ASP A 17 18.28 -10.10 6.01
N GLU A 18 18.63 -9.18 5.11
CA GLU A 18 18.74 -7.76 5.43
C GLU A 18 17.35 -7.10 5.42
N ARG A 19 16.95 -6.55 6.57
CA ARG A 19 15.63 -5.95 6.79
C ARG A 19 15.66 -4.43 6.79
N SER A 20 16.19 -3.84 5.72
CA SER A 20 16.32 -2.39 5.54
C SER A 20 15.44 -1.90 4.38
N LEU A 21 14.92 -0.67 4.48
CA LEU A 21 14.15 -0.05 3.40
C LEU A 21 14.99 0.08 2.11
N THR A 22 16.27 0.39 2.24
CA THR A 22 17.20 0.45 1.10
C THR A 22 17.24 -0.87 0.34
N THR A 23 17.36 -2.00 1.04
CA THR A 23 17.38 -3.31 0.40
C THR A 23 16.02 -3.65 -0.23
N TYR A 24 14.92 -3.36 0.45
CA TYR A 24 13.59 -3.58 -0.11
C TYR A 24 13.32 -2.73 -1.36
N PHE A 25 13.66 -1.45 -1.34
CA PHE A 25 13.54 -0.58 -2.51
C PHE A 25 14.45 -1.04 -3.64
N GLY A 26 15.67 -1.49 -3.34
CA GLY A 26 16.55 -2.13 -4.31
C GLY A 26 15.91 -3.35 -4.99
N GLN A 27 15.20 -4.21 -4.23
CA GLN A 27 14.49 -5.36 -4.81
C GLN A 27 13.37 -4.94 -5.77
N PHE A 28 12.60 -3.91 -5.43
CA PHE A 28 11.62 -3.33 -6.35
C PHE A 28 12.32 -2.75 -7.58
N ASP A 29 13.37 -1.97 -7.42
CA ASP A 29 14.06 -1.30 -8.52
C ASP A 29 14.69 -2.28 -9.50
N VAL A 30 15.22 -3.41 -9.06
CA VAL A 30 15.81 -4.41 -9.97
C VAL A 30 14.73 -5.22 -10.71
N THR A 31 13.54 -5.37 -10.14
CA THR A 31 12.44 -6.17 -10.71
C THR A 31 11.39 -5.35 -11.47
N HIS A 32 11.32 -4.03 -11.27
CA HIS A 32 10.33 -3.13 -11.88
C HIS A 32 11.02 -2.10 -12.79
N LYS A 33 11.49 -2.53 -13.96
CA LYS A 33 12.19 -1.69 -14.96
C LYS A 33 11.24 -1.05 -15.97
N GLN A 34 10.20 -1.75 -16.39
CA GLN A 34 9.22 -1.35 -17.39
C GLN A 34 8.45 -0.12 -16.91
N ARG A 35 8.43 0.91 -17.76
CA ARG A 35 7.76 2.19 -17.45
C ARG A 35 6.26 1.98 -17.21
N THR A 36 5.62 1.12 -17.99
CA THR A 36 4.19 0.80 -17.83
C THR A 36 3.91 0.14 -16.48
N ASN A 37 4.74 -0.82 -16.04
CA ASN A 37 4.54 -1.48 -14.76
C ASN A 37 4.68 -0.48 -13.59
N ARG A 38 5.72 0.36 -13.64
CA ARG A 38 5.91 1.41 -12.62
C ARG A 38 4.77 2.43 -12.59
N LEU A 39 4.23 2.81 -13.75
CA LEU A 39 3.07 3.71 -13.82
C LEU A 39 1.82 3.07 -13.21
N LEU A 40 1.56 1.80 -13.51
CA LEU A 40 0.46 1.05 -12.93
C LEU A 40 0.62 0.93 -11.41
N HIS A 41 1.82 0.67 -10.91
CA HIS A 41 2.08 0.68 -9.47
C HIS A 41 1.80 2.04 -8.82
N PHE A 42 2.20 3.14 -9.46
CA PHE A 42 1.97 4.49 -8.95
C PHE A 42 0.48 4.81 -8.76
N ILE A 43 -0.40 4.20 -9.54
CA ILE A 43 -1.85 4.40 -9.46
C ILE A 43 -2.51 3.32 -8.59
N CYS A 44 -2.21 2.06 -8.88
CA CYS A 44 -2.89 0.92 -8.28
C CYS A 44 -2.45 0.65 -6.83
N VAL A 45 -1.21 0.97 -6.43
CA VAL A 45 -0.79 0.76 -5.03
C VAL A 45 -1.53 1.71 -4.08
N PRO A 46 -1.63 3.03 -4.32
CA PRO A 46 -2.47 3.91 -3.51
C PRO A 46 -3.94 3.49 -3.49
N LEU A 47 -4.50 3.08 -4.63
CA LEU A 47 -5.87 2.56 -4.70
C LEU A 47 -6.05 1.27 -3.88
N MET A 48 -5.08 0.36 -3.90
CA MET A 48 -5.12 -0.87 -3.10
C MET A 48 -5.13 -0.53 -1.60
N VAL A 49 -4.28 0.39 -1.15
CA VAL A 49 -4.26 0.87 0.24
C VAL A 49 -5.60 1.50 0.62
N PHE A 50 -6.14 2.37 -0.24
CA PHE A 50 -7.44 3.00 -0.02
C PHE A 50 -8.60 1.98 0.03
N GLY A 51 -8.61 1.00 -0.87
CA GLY A 51 -9.60 -0.06 -0.91
C GLY A 51 -9.55 -0.96 0.33
N ILE A 52 -8.35 -1.32 0.81
CA ILE A 52 -8.17 -2.08 2.06
C ILE A 52 -8.67 -1.26 3.25
N LEU A 53 -8.35 0.03 3.31
CA LEU A 53 -8.86 0.91 4.35
C LEU A 53 -10.39 0.98 4.32
N THR A 54 -10.98 1.13 3.13
CA THR A 54 -12.43 1.14 2.93
C THR A 54 -13.07 -0.17 3.41
N LEU A 55 -12.48 -1.31 3.05
CA LEU A 55 -12.99 -2.63 3.43
C LEU A 55 -12.89 -2.85 4.95
N THR A 56 -11.77 -2.49 5.57
CA THR A 56 -11.56 -2.60 7.02
C THR A 56 -12.51 -1.68 7.81
N TRP A 57 -12.85 -0.52 7.25
CA TRP A 57 -13.83 0.41 7.82
C TRP A 57 -15.27 -0.13 7.77
N ALA A 58 -15.60 -0.95 6.77
CA ALA A 58 -16.93 -1.51 6.60
C ALA A 58 -17.27 -2.61 7.63
N PHE A 59 -16.28 -3.18 8.32
CA PHE A 59 -16.51 -4.22 9.32
C PHE A 59 -17.18 -3.64 10.59
N PRO A 60 -18.18 -4.33 11.14
CA PRO A 60 -18.84 -3.89 12.37
C PRO A 60 -17.85 -3.83 13.52
N PHE A 61 -17.84 -2.71 14.24
CA PHE A 61 -16.98 -2.49 15.39
C PHE A 61 -17.77 -2.68 16.70
N PRO A 62 -17.26 -3.44 17.68
CA PRO A 62 -17.97 -3.67 18.93
C PRO A 62 -18.19 -2.36 19.71
N GLN A 63 -19.36 -2.23 20.31
CA GLN A 63 -19.70 -1.08 21.14
C GLN A 63 -19.01 -1.19 22.51
N ILE A 64 -17.78 -0.67 22.60
CA ILE A 64 -17.00 -0.64 23.84
C ILE A 64 -17.34 0.64 24.60
N GLY A 65 -17.70 0.52 25.89
CA GLY A 65 -18.28 1.61 26.69
C GLY A 65 -17.52 2.95 26.62
N PHE A 66 -16.21 2.95 26.87
CA PHE A 66 -15.40 4.18 26.83
C PHE A 66 -15.16 4.73 25.41
N LEU A 67 -15.33 3.89 24.38
CA LEU A 67 -15.19 4.28 22.96
C LEU A 67 -16.52 4.74 22.34
N LYS A 68 -17.64 4.63 23.08
CA LYS A 68 -18.97 4.97 22.58
C LYS A 68 -19.08 6.45 22.16
N ALA A 69 -18.33 7.34 22.82
CA ALA A 69 -18.25 8.76 22.44
C ALA A 69 -17.50 9.00 21.11
N TYR A 70 -16.66 8.05 20.67
CA TYR A 70 -15.87 8.09 19.45
C TYR A 70 -16.42 7.17 18.35
N ASN A 71 -17.66 6.68 18.54
CA ASN A 71 -18.31 5.75 17.63
C ASN A 71 -18.43 6.38 16.24
N GLY A 72 -17.81 5.76 15.24
CA GLY A 72 -17.71 6.27 13.86
C GLY A 72 -16.34 6.86 13.49
N TYR A 73 -15.54 7.33 14.45
CA TYR A 73 -14.15 7.79 14.21
C TYR A 73 -13.11 6.73 14.58
N PHE A 74 -13.44 5.88 15.56
CA PHE A 74 -12.58 4.79 16.01
C PHE A 74 -13.18 3.44 15.61
N ASN A 75 -12.44 2.67 14.82
CA ASN A 75 -12.86 1.35 14.31
C ASN A 75 -11.63 0.46 14.00
N TRP A 76 -11.85 -0.67 13.34
CA TRP A 76 -10.77 -1.59 12.91
C TRP A 76 -9.72 -0.92 12.02
N ALA A 77 -10.12 0.02 11.16
CA ALA A 77 -9.19 0.76 10.31
C ALA A 77 -8.23 1.63 11.13
N SER A 78 -8.68 2.19 12.27
CA SER A 78 -7.81 2.94 13.19
C SER A 78 -6.66 2.09 13.73
N PHE A 79 -6.91 0.82 14.08
CA PHE A 79 -5.87 -0.12 14.52
C PHE A 79 -4.91 -0.48 13.39
N VAL A 80 -5.43 -0.72 12.19
CA VAL A 80 -4.60 -1.01 11.00
C VAL A 80 -3.68 0.17 10.69
N ILE A 81 -4.20 1.40 10.69
CA ILE A 81 -3.40 2.62 10.51
C ILE A 81 -2.35 2.72 11.61
N ALA A 82 -2.72 2.58 12.88
CA ALA A 82 -1.79 2.70 13.99
C ALA A 82 -0.64 1.68 13.92
N PHE A 83 -0.97 0.41 13.66
CA PHE A 83 0.02 -0.65 13.49
C PHE A 83 0.96 -0.35 12.32
N TRP A 84 0.41 0.01 11.15
CA TRP A 84 1.22 0.25 9.97
C TRP A 84 2.11 1.49 10.11
N VAL A 85 1.57 2.60 10.62
CA VAL A 85 2.33 3.83 10.89
C VAL A 85 3.44 3.55 11.90
N TYR A 86 3.18 2.79 12.96
CA TYR A 86 4.19 2.40 13.94
C TYR A 86 5.28 1.51 13.32
N TYR A 87 4.89 0.54 12.48
CA TYR A 87 5.83 -0.29 11.74
C TYR A 87 6.75 0.56 10.85
N VAL A 88 6.18 1.52 10.10
CA VAL A 88 6.96 2.42 9.24
C VAL A 88 7.80 3.38 10.09
N LEU A 89 7.32 3.83 11.25
CA LEU A 89 8.05 4.72 12.17
C LEU A 89 9.39 4.12 12.60
N LYS A 90 9.41 2.79 12.85
CA LYS A 90 10.64 2.07 13.20
C LYS A 90 11.65 1.99 12.07
N GLN A 91 11.22 2.16 10.82
CA GLN A 91 12.06 2.08 9.63
C GLN A 91 12.49 3.47 9.13
N SER A 92 11.56 4.43 9.13
CA SER A 92 11.77 5.81 8.68
C SER A 92 10.73 6.74 9.30
N PRO A 93 11.11 7.65 10.21
CA PRO A 93 10.20 8.65 10.76
C PRO A 93 9.58 9.55 9.68
N LEU A 94 10.37 9.97 8.69
CA LEU A 94 9.88 10.82 7.60
C LEU A 94 8.76 10.14 6.79
N LEU A 95 8.98 8.91 6.33
CA LEU A 95 7.96 8.17 5.57
C LEU A 95 6.74 7.86 6.43
N SER A 96 6.94 7.60 7.72
CA SER A 96 5.85 7.34 8.67
C SER A 96 4.92 8.55 8.80
N TYR A 97 5.46 9.76 8.99
CA TYR A 97 4.64 10.97 9.08
C TYR A 97 3.89 11.25 7.78
N ILE A 98 4.53 11.07 6.62
CA ILE A 98 3.85 11.26 5.33
C ILE A 98 2.73 10.24 5.16
N MET A 99 2.98 8.96 5.47
CA MET A 99 1.95 7.91 5.43
C MET A 99 0.81 8.19 6.40
N LEU A 100 1.09 8.71 7.60
CA LEU A 100 0.06 9.12 8.56
C LEU A 100 -0.89 10.17 7.95
N PHE A 101 -0.35 11.21 7.30
CA PHE A 101 -1.18 12.23 6.65
C PHE A 101 -1.96 11.69 5.45
N ILE A 102 -1.36 10.79 4.65
CA ILE A 102 -2.09 10.09 3.57
C ILE A 102 -3.24 9.26 4.16
N MET A 103 -3.02 8.55 5.28
CA MET A 103 -4.06 7.77 5.93
C MET A 103 -5.18 8.64 6.50
N PHE A 104 -4.88 9.84 7.00
CA PHE A 104 -5.93 10.79 7.40
C PHE A 104 -6.75 11.28 6.20
N ALA A 105 -6.09 11.64 5.09
CA ALA A 105 -6.80 12.03 3.87
C ALA A 105 -7.69 10.89 3.34
N PHE A 106 -7.18 9.65 3.34
CA PHE A 106 -7.95 8.47 2.94
C PHE A 106 -9.09 8.18 3.90
N SER A 107 -8.88 8.30 5.22
CA SER A 107 -9.93 8.11 6.23
C SER A 107 -11.08 9.09 6.02
N TYR A 108 -10.77 10.36 5.72
CA TYR A 108 -11.77 11.36 5.36
C TYR A 108 -12.59 10.93 4.14
N LEU A 109 -11.94 10.47 3.06
CA LEU A 109 -12.63 9.99 1.87
C LEU A 109 -13.50 8.75 2.16
N VAL A 110 -13.04 7.82 3.00
CA VAL A 110 -13.83 6.66 3.42
C VAL A 110 -15.07 7.09 4.21
N MET A 111 -14.96 8.09 5.08
CA MET A 111 -16.12 8.66 5.78
C MET A 111 -17.16 9.24 4.81
N GLN A 112 -16.70 9.91 3.74
CA GLN A 112 -17.62 10.40 2.70
C GLN A 112 -18.33 9.24 1.98
N LEU A 113 -17.60 8.16 1.66
CA LEU A 113 -18.21 6.95 1.07
C LEU A 113 -19.19 6.28 2.03
N GLN A 114 -18.89 6.26 3.33
CA GLN A 114 -19.79 5.72 4.35
C GLN A 114 -21.09 6.54 4.46
N ASN A 115 -20.99 7.87 4.35
CA ASN A 115 -22.18 8.72 4.32
C ASN A 115 -23.01 8.47 3.05
N TRP A 116 -22.35 8.27 1.91
CA TRP A 116 -23.02 7.90 0.66
C TRP A 116 -23.74 6.54 0.77
N ASP A 117 -23.08 5.51 1.31
CA ASP A 117 -23.68 4.21 1.64
C ASP A 117 -24.96 4.36 2.48
N LYS A 118 -24.87 5.10 3.60
CA LYS A 118 -26.02 5.37 4.48
C LYS A 118 -27.18 6.11 3.79
N SER A 119 -26.89 6.88 2.73
CA SER A 119 -27.91 7.57 1.93
C SER A 119 -28.52 6.72 0.82
N GLY A 120 -28.21 5.41 0.78
CA GLY A 120 -28.68 4.48 -0.24
C GLY A 120 -27.72 4.31 -1.43
N GLY A 121 -26.48 4.77 -1.28
CA GLY A 121 -25.40 4.55 -2.24
C GLY A 121 -24.89 3.10 -2.28
N LEU A 122 -23.80 2.88 -3.02
CA LEU A 122 -23.18 1.56 -3.09
C LEU A 122 -22.61 1.16 -1.71
N PRO A 123 -22.91 -0.03 -1.18
CA PRO A 123 -22.41 -0.43 0.12
C PRO A 123 -20.89 -0.36 0.23
N LEU A 124 -20.38 0.10 1.38
CA LEU A 124 -18.96 0.38 1.58
C LEU A 124 -18.08 -0.85 1.33
N ILE A 125 -18.59 -2.04 1.70
CA ILE A 125 -17.92 -3.31 1.48
C ILE A 125 -17.73 -3.62 -0.02
N TRP A 126 -18.75 -3.34 -0.85
CA TRP A 126 -18.66 -3.51 -2.30
C TRP A 126 -17.75 -2.47 -2.92
N THR A 127 -17.83 -1.22 -2.46
CA THR A 127 -16.96 -0.13 -2.90
C THR A 127 -15.48 -0.49 -2.70
N GLY A 128 -15.10 -0.89 -1.48
CA GLY A 128 -13.72 -1.31 -1.18
C GLY A 128 -13.29 -2.52 -2.01
N THR A 129 -14.16 -3.53 -2.15
CA THR A 129 -13.87 -4.75 -2.92
C THR A 129 -13.61 -4.45 -4.40
N ILE A 130 -14.43 -3.61 -5.03
CA ILE A 130 -14.26 -3.23 -6.44
C ILE A 130 -12.95 -2.47 -6.65
N ILE A 131 -12.63 -1.52 -5.76
CA ILE A 131 -11.38 -0.76 -5.83
C ILE A 131 -10.18 -1.70 -5.76
N ILE A 132 -10.17 -2.65 -4.81
CA ILE A 132 -9.09 -3.64 -4.69
C ILE A 132 -9.00 -4.51 -5.94
N ALA A 133 -10.14 -5.00 -6.45
CA ALA A 133 -10.16 -5.86 -7.63
C ALA A 133 -9.57 -5.16 -8.87
N LEU A 134 -9.95 -3.90 -9.11
CA LEU A 134 -9.42 -3.10 -10.22
C LEU A 134 -7.93 -2.77 -10.02
N ALA A 135 -7.52 -2.42 -8.80
CA ALA A 135 -6.12 -2.16 -8.48
C ALA A 135 -5.25 -3.41 -8.66
N ALA A 136 -5.70 -4.56 -8.19
CA ALA A 136 -5.01 -5.85 -8.33
C ALA A 136 -4.90 -6.27 -9.80
N LEU A 137 -5.95 -6.07 -10.59
CA LEU A 137 -5.92 -6.32 -12.03
C LEU A 137 -4.88 -5.43 -12.71
N GLY A 138 -4.83 -4.14 -12.38
CA GLY A 138 -3.82 -3.21 -12.91
C GLY A 138 -2.39 -3.64 -12.57
N GLN A 139 -2.12 -4.01 -11.31
CA GLN A 139 -0.80 -4.52 -10.91
C GLN A 139 -0.44 -5.82 -11.64
N TYR A 140 -1.40 -6.75 -11.77
CA TYR A 140 -1.20 -7.99 -12.51
C TYR A 140 -0.83 -7.70 -13.97
N LEU A 141 -1.58 -6.86 -14.68
CA LEU A 141 -1.30 -6.47 -16.06
C LEU A 141 0.09 -5.81 -16.20
N GLY A 142 0.51 -5.01 -15.22
CA GLY A 142 1.85 -4.44 -15.17
C GLY A 142 2.95 -5.49 -15.04
N SER A 143 2.72 -6.52 -14.22
CA SER A 143 3.69 -7.57 -13.94
C SER A 143 3.95 -8.52 -15.12
N ILE A 144 3.01 -8.66 -16.07
CA ILE A 144 3.10 -9.63 -17.18
C ILE A 144 4.42 -9.48 -17.96
N LYS A 145 4.86 -8.24 -18.22
CA LYS A 145 6.09 -7.96 -18.99
C LYS A 145 7.38 -8.15 -18.19
N GLU A 146 7.34 -8.03 -16.87
CA GLU A 146 8.50 -8.25 -15.98
C GLU A 146 8.62 -9.71 -15.54
N GLY A 147 7.52 -10.45 -15.56
CA GLY A 147 7.47 -11.86 -15.23
C GLY A 147 7.52 -12.14 -13.73
N ARG A 148 7.87 -13.39 -13.39
CA ARG A 148 7.65 -13.97 -12.06
C ARG A 148 8.41 -13.25 -10.93
N ALA A 149 9.58 -12.68 -11.19
CA ALA A 149 10.40 -12.06 -10.14
C ALA A 149 9.72 -10.83 -9.53
N SER A 150 9.20 -9.91 -10.37
CA SER A 150 8.40 -8.75 -9.94
C SER A 150 7.20 -9.20 -9.12
N TRP A 151 6.41 -10.16 -9.63
CA TRP A 151 5.25 -10.69 -8.92
C TRP A 151 5.58 -11.29 -7.54
N GLN A 152 6.74 -11.94 -7.38
CA GLN A 152 7.15 -12.48 -6.08
C GLN A 152 7.58 -11.38 -5.11
N VAL A 153 8.22 -10.33 -5.61
CA VAL A 153 8.56 -9.13 -4.81
C VAL A 153 7.28 -8.45 -4.32
N ASP A 154 6.29 -8.24 -5.20
CA ASP A 154 5.02 -7.58 -4.84
C ASP A 154 4.29 -8.28 -3.70
N LYS A 155 4.24 -9.62 -3.74
CA LYS A 155 3.60 -10.42 -2.68
C LYS A 155 4.38 -10.41 -1.38
N LYS A 156 5.71 -10.56 -1.45
CA LYS A 156 6.57 -10.63 -0.24
C LYS A 156 6.68 -9.27 0.45
N LEU A 157 6.78 -8.20 -0.34
CA LEU A 157 7.01 -6.84 0.11
C LEU A 157 5.74 -5.98 -0.02
N PHE A 158 4.57 -6.60 0.14
CA PHE A 158 3.28 -5.94 -0.01
C PHE A 158 3.15 -4.68 0.87
N LEU A 159 3.54 -4.76 2.15
CA LEU A 159 3.51 -3.63 3.08
C LEU A 159 4.55 -2.53 2.75
N ILE A 160 5.57 -2.87 1.96
CA ILE A 160 6.64 -1.96 1.56
C ILE A 160 6.33 -1.29 0.21
N ALA A 161 5.50 -1.89 -0.65
CA ALA A 161 5.14 -1.34 -1.95
C ALA A 161 4.62 0.12 -1.89
N PRO A 162 3.75 0.51 -0.94
CA PRO A 162 3.32 1.92 -0.83
C PRO A 162 4.48 2.86 -0.47
N LEU A 163 5.45 2.39 0.33
CA LEU A 163 6.63 3.17 0.69
C LEU A 163 7.57 3.34 -0.49
N TRP A 164 7.72 2.31 -1.33
CA TRP A 164 8.51 2.39 -2.56
C TRP A 164 7.89 3.35 -3.58
N VAL A 165 6.55 3.34 -3.74
CA VAL A 165 5.85 4.32 -4.57
C VAL A 165 6.04 5.74 -4.03
N LEU A 166 5.93 5.92 -2.71
CA LEU A 166 6.16 7.22 -2.07
C LEU A 166 7.62 7.68 -2.22
N HIS A 167 8.59 6.79 -2.01
CA HIS A 167 10.01 7.09 -2.19
C HIS A 167 10.31 7.56 -3.61
N GLN A 168 9.80 6.87 -4.64
CA GLN A 168 9.94 7.32 -6.03
C GLN A 168 9.33 8.71 -6.27
N LEU A 169 8.21 9.03 -5.62
CA LEU A 169 7.60 10.37 -5.73
C LEU A 169 8.50 11.43 -5.07
N LEU A 170 8.97 11.17 -3.84
CA LEU A 170 9.84 12.06 -3.09
C LEU A 170 11.19 12.28 -3.77
N SER A 171 11.77 11.25 -4.37
CA SER A 171 13.00 11.34 -5.15
C SER A 171 12.87 12.28 -6.34
N ARG A 172 11.70 12.30 -7.01
CA ARG A 172 11.42 13.26 -8.09
C ARG A 172 11.27 14.70 -7.61
N LEU A 173 10.95 14.88 -6.32
CA LEU A 173 10.86 16.18 -5.66
C LEU A 173 12.19 16.60 -4.98
N GLY A 174 13.27 15.83 -5.16
CA GLY A 174 14.59 16.13 -4.61
C GLY A 174 14.82 15.65 -3.17
N VAL A 175 13.88 14.90 -2.58
CA VAL A 175 14.03 14.32 -1.24
C VAL A 175 14.53 12.88 -1.36
N ASN A 176 15.86 12.72 -1.37
CA ASN A 176 16.51 11.40 -1.35
C ASN A 176 17.08 11.13 0.05
N LYS A 177 16.46 10.23 0.81
CA LYS A 177 16.95 9.81 2.13
C LYS A 177 17.33 8.33 2.26
N TYR A 178 17.29 7.58 1.16
CA TYR A 178 17.60 6.15 1.09
C TYR A 178 18.04 5.79 -0.33
#